data_AF-A0A841EG65-F1
#
_entry.id   AF-A0A841EG65-F1
#
_cell.length_a   1.000
_cell.length_b   1.000
_cell.length_c   1.000
_cell.angle_alpha   90.00
_cell.angle_beta   90.00
_cell.angle_gamma   90.00
#
_symmetry.space_group_name_H-M   'P 1'
#
loop_
_entity.id
_entity.type
_entity.pdbx_description
1 polymer ?
#
loop_
_entity_poly.entity_id
_entity_poly.type
_entity_poly.pdbx_seq_one_letter_code
_entity_poly.pdbx_strand_id
1 'polypeptide(L)'
;MLARLAAAFPSIGLVWADAGYANRINSSLLNWAYEKFRLVVEIVRRPEGAQGFRVLPRRWVVEAHLWLAGAQSAPGRDYKRLTGNSETMVKIAMIRLMATRLAGQSARWSNRPANQAV
;
A
#
# COMPACT_ATOMS: atom_id res chain seq x y z
N MET A 1 -4.98 11.21 9.06
CA MET A 1 -3.89 10.27 8.75
C MET A 1 -2.52 10.83 9.11
N LEU A 2 -2.12 12.00 8.59
CA LEU A 2 -0.79 12.60 8.84
C LEU A 2 -0.46 12.79 10.34
N ALA A 3 -1.43 13.23 11.16
CA ALA A 3 -1.21 13.36 12.60
C ALA A 3 -0.85 12.04 13.30
N ARG A 4 -1.46 10.92 12.87
CA ARG A 4 -1.14 9.58 13.43
C ARG A 4 0.24 9.11 12.98
N LEU A 5 0.62 9.41 11.73
CA LEU A 5 1.96 9.11 11.21
C LEU A 5 3.02 9.89 11.99
N ALA A 6 2.83 11.20 12.18
CA ALA A 6 3.75 12.04 12.94
C ALA A 6 3.91 11.58 14.40
N ALA A 7 2.80 11.17 15.03
CA ALA A 7 2.82 10.66 16.41
C ALA A 7 3.54 9.30 16.52
N ALA A 8 3.35 8.41 15.55
CA ALA A 8 3.97 7.09 15.55
C ALA A 8 5.45 7.12 15.14
N PHE A 9 5.83 8.05 14.25
CA PHE A 9 7.16 8.13 13.67
C PHE A 9 7.67 9.58 13.64
N PRO A 10 8.18 10.09 14.78
CA PRO A 10 8.59 11.50 14.92
C PRO A 10 9.77 11.90 14.04
N SER A 11 10.58 10.94 13.58
CA SER A 11 11.74 11.18 12.74
C SER A 11 11.42 11.33 11.25
N ILE A 12 10.17 11.07 10.83
CA ILE A 12 9.78 11.22 9.44
C ILE A 12 9.57 12.71 9.15
N GLY A 13 10.38 13.28 8.27
CA GLY A 13 10.26 14.67 7.82
C GLY A 13 9.68 14.84 6.41
N LEU A 14 9.62 13.77 5.61
CA LEU A 14 9.23 13.83 4.20
C LEU A 14 8.26 12.70 3.83
N VAL A 15 7.17 13.06 3.16
CA VAL A 15 6.14 12.15 2.68
C VAL A 15 5.89 12.41 1.20
N TRP A 16 5.90 11.36 0.38
CA TRP A 16 5.53 11.45 -1.03
C TRP A 16 4.05 11.13 -1.22
N ALA A 17 3.40 11.91 -2.08
CA ALA A 17 2.04 11.66 -2.55
C ALA A 17 2.03 11.51 -4.07
N ASP A 18 1.15 10.64 -4.58
CA ASP A 18 0.96 10.47 -6.03
C ASP A 18 0.21 11.67 -6.65
N ALA A 19 0.39 11.86 -7.95
CA ALA A 19 -0.25 12.91 -8.75
C ALA A 19 -1.78 12.89 -8.66
N GLY A 20 -2.40 11.72 -8.42
CA GLY A 20 -3.86 11.61 -8.21
C GLY A 20 -4.38 12.42 -7.01
N TYR A 21 -3.51 12.74 -6.05
CA TYR A 21 -3.85 13.58 -4.89
C TYR A 21 -3.60 15.07 -5.13
N ALA A 22 -3.00 15.46 -6.26
CA ALA A 22 -2.68 16.85 -6.56
C ALA A 22 -3.89 17.79 -6.48
N ASN A 23 -5.06 17.33 -6.91
CA ASN A 23 -6.29 18.12 -6.90
C ASN A 23 -7.05 18.07 -5.56
N ARG A 24 -6.63 17.18 -4.64
CA ARG A 24 -7.23 17.03 -3.31
C ARG A 24 -6.39 17.65 -2.20
N ILE A 25 -5.09 17.77 -2.41
CA ILE A 25 -4.16 18.42 -1.49
C ILE A 25 -4.12 19.90 -1.83
N ASN A 26 -4.70 20.71 -0.95
CA ASN A 26 -4.63 22.17 -1.00
C ASN A 26 -3.41 22.69 -0.22
N SER A 27 -2.96 23.90 -0.55
CA SER A 27 -1.80 24.54 0.10
C SER A 27 -1.98 24.72 1.61
N SER A 28 -3.22 24.85 2.09
CA SER A 28 -3.53 24.94 3.52
C SER A 28 -3.21 23.64 4.27
N LEU A 29 -3.46 22.47 3.67
CA LEU A 29 -3.10 21.18 4.26
C LEU A 29 -1.59 20.99 4.34
N LEU A 30 -0.85 21.42 3.30
CA LEU A 30 0.61 21.38 3.27
C LEU A 30 1.20 22.25 4.39
N ASN A 31 0.71 23.49 4.52
CA ASN A 31 1.16 24.41 5.55
C ASN A 31 0.83 23.87 6.95
N TRP A 32 -0.37 23.36 7.16
CA TRP A 32 -0.75 22.73 8.43
C TRP A 32 0.16 21.55 8.80
N ALA A 33 0.49 20.69 7.83
CA ALA A 33 1.39 19.55 8.06
C ALA A 33 2.80 20.00 8.46
N TYR A 34 3.31 21.03 7.81
CA TYR A 34 4.62 21.60 8.13
C TYR A 34 4.64 22.31 9.48
N GLU A 35 3.63 23.14 9.79
CA GLU A 35 3.56 23.90 11.04
C GLU A 35 3.34 23.00 12.25
N LYS A 36 2.44 22.00 12.15
CA LYS A 36 2.10 21.14 13.28
C LYS A 36 3.05 19.98 13.49
N PHE A 37 3.66 19.46 12.42
CA PHE A 37 4.41 18.20 12.47
C PHE A 37 5.78 18.27 11.80
N ARG A 38 6.21 19.42 11.27
CA ARG A 38 7.44 19.55 10.47
C ARG A 38 7.52 18.55 9.32
N LEU A 39 6.35 18.15 8.79
CA LEU A 39 6.22 17.21 7.69
C LEU A 39 6.15 17.96 6.37
N VAL A 40 7.08 17.65 5.47
CA VAL A 40 7.04 18.09 4.07
C VAL A 40 6.30 17.03 3.26
N VAL A 41 5.28 17.45 2.51
CA VAL A 41 4.55 16.57 1.60
C VAL A 41 4.88 16.96 0.16
N GLU A 42 5.53 16.06 -0.57
CA GLU A 42 5.95 16.26 -1.95
C GLU A 42 5.06 15.45 -2.89
N ILE A 43 4.46 16.11 -3.89
CA ILE A 43 3.60 15.46 -4.87
C ILE A 43 4.43 15.06 -6.08
N VAL A 44 4.65 13.76 -6.24
CA VAL A 44 5.42 13.22 -7.37
C VAL A 44 4.52 13.19 -8.60
N ARG A 45 4.73 14.15 -9.50
CA ARG A 45 3.97 14.25 -10.76
C ARG A 45 4.72 13.59 -11.91
N ARG A 46 3.96 13.05 -12.87
CA ARG A 46 4.53 12.68 -14.16
C ARG A 46 4.88 13.98 -14.91
N PRO A 47 6.07 14.07 -15.54
CA PRO A 47 6.39 15.22 -16.39
C PRO A 47 5.37 15.35 -17.52
N GLU A 48 4.88 16.56 -17.74
CA GLU A 48 3.94 16.87 -18.82
C GLU A 48 4.60 16.57 -20.18
N GLY A 49 3.86 15.90 -21.08
CA GLY A 49 4.37 15.49 -22.39
C GLY A 49 5.14 14.17 -22.43
N ALA A 50 5.27 13.44 -21.32
CA ALA A 50 5.87 12.10 -21.35
C ALA A 50 4.98 11.09 -22.10
N GLN A 51 5.43 10.66 -23.28
CA GLN A 51 4.81 9.56 -24.03
C GLN A 51 5.35 8.21 -23.53
N GLY A 52 4.46 7.23 -23.34
CA GLY A 52 4.83 5.89 -22.91
C GLY A 52 5.08 5.72 -21.39
N PHE A 53 5.67 4.58 -21.03
CA PHE A 53 6.01 4.25 -19.65
C PHE A 53 7.33 4.93 -19.26
N ARG A 54 7.29 5.82 -18.28
CA ARG A 54 8.48 6.45 -17.69
C ARG A 54 8.58 6.08 -16.23
N VAL A 55 9.75 5.57 -15.84
CA VAL A 55 10.04 5.24 -14.44
C VAL A 55 10.06 6.52 -13.63
N LEU A 56 9.13 6.62 -12.67
CA LEU A 56 9.13 7.71 -11.69
C LEU A 56 10.06 7.33 -10.54
N PRO A 57 10.94 8.25 -10.11
CA PRO A 57 11.83 7.98 -8.99
C PRO A 57 11.00 7.63 -7.74
N ARG A 58 11.44 6.61 -7.00
CA ARG A 58 10.84 6.09 -5.75
C ARG A 58 9.44 5.47 -5.84
N ARG A 59 8.74 5.51 -6.98
CA ARG A 59 7.43 4.86 -7.15
C ARG A 59 7.51 3.34 -7.00
N TRP A 60 8.61 2.74 -7.45
CA TRP A 60 8.94 1.33 -7.27
C TRP A 60 8.88 0.89 -5.79
N VAL A 61 9.28 1.75 -4.84
CA VAL A 61 9.30 1.39 -3.42
C VAL A 61 7.88 1.17 -2.89
N VAL A 62 6.95 2.04 -3.28
CA VAL A 62 5.53 1.94 -2.90
C VAL A 62 4.87 0.76 -3.62
N GLU A 63 5.12 0.60 -4.92
CA GLU A 63 4.58 -0.51 -5.71
C GLU A 63 5.09 -1.88 -5.22
N ALA A 64 6.35 -1.98 -4.79
CA ALA A 64 6.92 -3.19 -4.21
C ALA A 64 6.25 -3.56 -2.88
N HIS A 65 6.04 -2.59 -2.00
CA HIS A 65 5.32 -2.82 -0.74
C HIS A 65 3.87 -3.21 -0.97
N LEU A 66 3.20 -2.57 -1.93
CA LEU A 66 1.82 -2.88 -2.28
C LEU A 66 1.70 -4.26 -2.95
N TRP A 67 2.66 -4.62 -3.80
CA TRP A 67 2.77 -5.96 -4.38
C TRP A 67 2.91 -7.02 -3.29
N LEU A 68 3.81 -6.82 -2.32
CA LEU A 68 4.00 -7.76 -1.19
C LEU A 68 2.74 -7.89 -0.32
N ALA A 69 2.05 -6.77 -0.04
CA ALA A 69 0.80 -6.77 0.71
C ALA A 69 -0.35 -7.47 -0.04
N GLY A 70 -0.44 -7.26 -1.36
CA GLY A 70 -1.46 -7.87 -2.23
C GLY A 70 -1.19 -9.34 -2.54
N ALA A 71 0.07 -9.75 -2.66
CA ALA A 71 0.49 -11.12 -2.93
C ALA A 71 0.07 -12.09 -1.81
N GLN A 72 -0.11 -11.61 -0.58
CA GLN A 72 -0.64 -12.41 0.51
C GLN A 72 -2.16 -12.62 0.43
N SER A 73 -2.88 -11.83 -0.37
CA SER A 73 -4.34 -11.70 -0.30
C SER A 73 -5.11 -12.12 -1.56
N ALA A 74 -4.46 -12.51 -2.65
CA ALA A 74 -5.17 -12.86 -3.89
C ALA A 74 -4.63 -14.13 -4.59
N PRO A 75 -5.42 -15.21 -4.61
CA PRO A 75 -5.27 -16.33 -5.54
C PRO A 75 -5.82 -16.06 -6.96
N GLY A 76 -6.35 -14.86 -7.24
CA GLY A 76 -7.25 -14.65 -8.39
C GLY A 76 -6.72 -13.80 -9.55
N ARG A 77 -5.44 -13.40 -9.54
CA ARG A 77 -4.84 -12.64 -10.66
C ARG A 77 -3.79 -13.50 -11.34
N ASP A 78 -4.25 -14.61 -11.92
CA ASP A 78 -3.40 -15.61 -12.54
C ASP A 78 -2.83 -15.14 -13.87
N TYR A 79 -1.56 -14.70 -13.84
CA TYR A 79 -0.66 -14.58 -14.99
C TYR A 79 0.05 -15.92 -15.28
N LYS A 80 -0.61 -17.07 -15.10
CA LYS A 80 0.05 -18.38 -15.13
C LYS A 80 -0.69 -19.33 -16.06
N ARG A 81 -0.11 -19.54 -17.25
CA ARG A 81 -0.63 -20.44 -18.31
C ARG A 81 -0.50 -21.94 -17.98
N LEU A 82 0.03 -22.33 -16.83
CA LEU A 82 0.27 -23.73 -16.45
C LEU A 82 -0.49 -24.12 -15.18
N THR A 83 -1.28 -25.19 -15.28
CA THR A 83 -2.12 -25.76 -14.21
C THR A 83 -1.33 -26.11 -12.94
N GLY A 84 -0.07 -26.56 -13.08
CA GLY A 84 0.79 -26.92 -11.94
C GLY A 84 1.10 -25.76 -11.00
N ASN A 85 1.07 -24.52 -11.50
CA ASN A 85 1.29 -23.36 -10.64
C ASN A 85 0.07 -23.07 -9.77
N SER A 86 -1.15 -23.21 -10.30
CA SER A 86 -2.38 -23.06 -9.53
C SER A 86 -2.48 -24.16 -8.45
N GLU A 87 -2.13 -25.40 -8.79
CA GLU A 87 -2.05 -26.50 -7.83
C GLU A 87 -1.05 -26.22 -6.69
N THR A 88 0.13 -25.71 -7.03
CA THR A 88 1.15 -25.35 -6.03
C THR A 88 0.66 -24.24 -5.09
N MET A 89 -0.03 -23.22 -5.62
CA MET A 89 -0.62 -22.15 -4.81
C MET A 89 -1.70 -22.68 -3.85
N VAL A 90 -2.55 -23.61 -4.30
CA VAL A 90 -3.55 -24.28 -3.45
C VAL A 90 -2.87 -25.07 -2.33
N LYS A 91 -1.81 -25.83 -2.63
CA LYS A 91 -1.03 -26.57 -1.63
C LYS A 91 -0.42 -25.64 -0.58
N ILE A 92 0.22 -24.55 -1.01
CA ILE A 92 0.81 -23.55 -0.11
C ILE A 92 -0.26 -22.90 0.78
N ALA A 93 -1.42 -22.55 0.22
CA ALA A 93 -2.54 -22.00 0.98
C ALA A 93 -3.03 -22.98 2.05
N MET A 94 -3.15 -24.27 1.71
CA MET A 94 -3.57 -25.31 2.64
C MET A 94 -2.55 -25.52 3.78
N ILE A 95 -1.25 -25.55 3.45
CA ILE A 95 -0.17 -25.64 4.46
C ILE A 95 -0.25 -24.47 5.43
N ARG A 96 -0.38 -23.23 4.92
CA ARG A 96 -0.49 -22.02 5.75
C ARG A 96 -1.72 -22.07 6.65
N LEU A 97 -2.87 -22.50 6.12
CA LEU A 97 -4.10 -22.65 6.90
C LEU A 97 -3.92 -23.66 8.05
N MET A 98 -3.35 -24.83 7.75
CA MET A 98 -3.14 -25.89 8.75
C MET A 98 -2.13 -25.45 9.81
N ALA A 99 -1.02 -24.81 9.42
CA ALA A 99 -0.05 -24.24 10.35
C ALA A 99 -0.67 -23.19 11.28
N THR A 100 -1.53 -22.32 10.74
CA THR A 100 -2.23 -21.29 11.53
C THR A 100 -3.20 -21.92 12.54
N ARG A 101 -3.93 -22.96 12.13
CA ARG A 101 -4.83 -23.74 13.02
C ARG A 101 -4.06 -24.45 14.13
N LEU A 102 -2.94 -25.09 13.80
CA LEU A 102 -2.06 -25.75 14.78
C LEU A 102 -1.49 -24.76 15.80
N ALA A 103 -1.15 -23.55 15.37
CA ALA A 103 -0.70 -22.47 16.24
C ALA A 103 -1.82 -21.84 17.09
N GLY A 104 -3.07 -22.34 17.02
CA GLY A 104 -4.22 -21.77 17.71
C GLY A 104 -4.61 -20.37 17.23
N GLN A 105 -4.08 -19.93 16.09
CA GLN A 105 -4.34 -18.61 15.53
C GLN A 105 -5.60 -18.67 14.67
N SER A 106 -6.46 -17.66 14.78
CA SER A 106 -7.58 -17.51 13.85
C SER A 106 -7.01 -17.04 12.52
N ALA A 107 -7.13 -17.86 11.47
CA ALA A 107 -6.92 -17.44 10.08
C ALA A 107 -8.06 -16.52 9.63
N ARG A 108 -8.24 -15.41 10.35
CA ARG A 108 -9.27 -14.41 10.07
C ARG A 108 -8.70 -13.43 9.07
N TRP A 109 -9.07 -13.64 7.81
CA TRP A 109 -8.97 -12.59 6.82
C TRP A 109 -10.02 -11.52 7.17
N SER A 110 -9.58 -10.37 7.69
CA SER A 110 -10.47 -9.25 7.99
C SER A 110 -10.60 -8.35 6.76
N ASN A 111 -11.74 -8.42 6.10
CA ASN A 111 -12.09 -7.52 5.00
C ASN A 111 -12.99 -6.38 5.45
N ARG A 112 -12.77 -5.85 6.66
CA ARG A 112 -13.62 -4.80 7.21
C ARG A 112 -13.21 -3.46 6.59
N PRO A 113 -14.04 -2.83 5.72
CA PRO A 113 -13.77 -1.47 5.30
C PRO A 113 -13.83 -0.56 6.52
N ALA A 114 -12.84 0.33 6.66
CA ALA A 114 -12.65 1.19 7.83
C ALA A 114 -13.70 2.31 7.98
N ASN A 115 -14.93 2.14 7.48
CA ASN A 115 -15.96 3.17 7.54
C ASN A 115 -17.39 2.62 7.76
N GLN A 116 -17.62 2.06 8.94
CA GLN A 116 -18.96 1.98 9.52
C GLN A 116 -18.82 2.29 11.01
N ALA A 117 -18.91 3.57 11.34
CA ALA A 117 -19.24 4.05 12.67
C ALA A 117 -20.56 4.82 12.54
N VAL A 118 -21.54 4.29 13.27
CA VAL A 118 -22.80 4.85 13.78
C VAL A 118 -23.14 6.27 13.38
#